data_AF-A0A7V7S2R9-F1
#
_entry.id   AF-A0A7V7S2R9-F1
#
_cell.length_a   1.000
_cell.length_b   1.000
_cell.length_c   1.000
_cell.angle_alpha   90.00
_cell.angle_beta   90.00
_cell.angle_gamma   90.00
#
_symmetry.space_group_name_H-M   'P 1'
#
loop_
_entity.id
_entity.type
_entity.pdbx_description
1 polymer ?
#
loop_
_entity_poly.entity_id
_entity_poly.type
_entity_poly.pdbx_seq_one_letter_code
_entity_poly.pdbx_strand_id
1 'polypeptide(L)'
;MKELTMYNQLTNQSFETYEKKFKALADQRRLHILYELCQRGETCVCDLTGILGLPQSKLSYHLKLLLDANLITKETKGTWSYYNINKKEVDALLSEQLCCIFRPMS
;
A
#
# COMPACT_ATOMS: atom_id res chain seq x y z
N MET A 1 -32.76 -4.43 17.08
CA MET A 1 -32.68 -3.46 15.96
C MET A 1 -31.46 -2.52 16.01
N LYS A 2 -30.96 -2.10 17.18
CA LYS A 2 -29.72 -1.27 17.27
C LYS A 2 -28.41 -2.02 17.00
N GLU A 3 -28.38 -3.35 17.20
CA GLU A 3 -27.17 -4.16 17.02
C GLU A 3 -26.83 -4.44 15.53
N LEU A 4 -27.84 -4.53 14.67
CA LEU A 4 -27.66 -4.76 13.22
C LEU A 4 -27.07 -3.55 12.49
N THR A 5 -27.31 -2.32 12.99
CA THR A 5 -26.76 -1.09 12.39
C THR A 5 -25.26 -0.94 12.67
N MET A 6 -24.77 -1.50 13.78
CA MET A 6 -23.37 -1.41 14.21
C MET A 6 -22.45 -2.39 13.45
N TYR A 7 -22.98 -3.54 13.04
CA TYR A 7 -22.24 -4.53 12.22
C TYR A 7 -22.07 -4.08 10.76
N ASN A 8 -23.03 -3.30 10.24
CA ASN A 8 -23.02 -2.81 8.85
C ASN A 8 -22.02 -1.67 8.58
N GLN A 9 -21.34 -1.13 9.60
CA GLN A 9 -20.31 -0.10 9.40
C GLN A 9 -18.90 -0.67 9.18
N LEU A 10 -18.62 -1.90 9.62
CA LEU A 10 -17.32 -2.57 9.39
C LEU A 10 -17.18 -3.08 7.93
N THR A 11 -18.30 -3.42 7.29
CA THR A 11 -18.36 -3.96 5.92
C THR A 11 -18.42 -2.90 4.82
N ASN A 12 -18.51 -1.61 5.16
CA ASN A 12 -18.48 -0.52 4.19
C ASN A 12 -17.07 -0.17 3.69
N GLN A 13 -16.03 -0.93 4.06
CA GLN A 13 -14.81 -0.98 3.26
C GLN A 13 -15.15 -1.68 1.94
N SER A 14 -15.39 -0.89 0.88
CA SER A 14 -15.80 -1.44 -0.41
C SER A 14 -14.76 -2.45 -0.90
N PHE A 15 -15.20 -3.60 -1.40
CA PHE A 15 -14.31 -4.58 -2.05
C PHE A 15 -13.41 -3.93 -3.12
N GLU A 16 -13.88 -2.85 -3.74
CA GLU A 16 -13.10 -2.02 -4.66
C GLU A 16 -11.81 -1.45 -4.04
N THR A 17 -11.83 -1.07 -2.76
CA THR A 17 -10.64 -0.59 -2.04
C THR A 17 -9.61 -1.70 -1.91
N TYR A 18 -10.04 -2.90 -1.51
CA TYR A 18 -9.16 -4.06 -1.42
C TYR A 18 -8.69 -4.54 -2.78
N GLU A 19 -9.57 -4.54 -3.79
CA GLU A 19 -9.22 -4.86 -5.18
C GLU A 19 -8.09 -3.95 -5.69
N LYS A 20 -8.19 -2.63 -5.47
CA LYS A 20 -7.12 -1.67 -5.83
C LYS A 20 -5.80 -2.02 -5.13
N LYS A 21 -5.83 -2.30 -3.83
CA LYS A 21 -4.64 -2.71 -3.06
C LYS A 21 -4.04 -4.03 -3.58
N PHE A 22 -4.86 -5.06 -3.79
CA PHE A 22 -4.38 -6.34 -4.30
C PHE A 22 -3.84 -6.25 -5.72
N LYS A 23 -4.48 -5.48 -6.61
CA LYS A 23 -3.94 -5.17 -7.94
C LYS A 23 -2.60 -4.42 -7.85
N ALA A 24 -2.42 -3.58 -6.85
CA ALA A 24 -1.15 -2.90 -6.59
C ALA A 24 -0.05 -3.89 -6.11
N LEU A 25 -0.43 -4.88 -5.30
CA LEU A 25 0.49 -5.89 -4.75
C LEU A 25 0.81 -7.05 -5.70
N ALA A 26 -0.04 -7.34 -6.68
CA ALA A 26 0.11 -8.43 -7.65
C ALA A 26 1.19 -8.14 -8.72
N ASP A 27 2.39 -7.75 -8.30
CA ASP A 27 3.55 -7.51 -9.17
C ASP A 27 4.85 -7.56 -8.35
N GLN A 28 5.82 -8.33 -8.85
CA GLN A 28 7.08 -8.57 -8.15
C GLN A 28 7.88 -7.30 -7.90
N ARG A 29 7.88 -6.33 -8.84
CA ARG A 29 8.65 -5.10 -8.70
C ARG A 29 8.08 -4.20 -7.61
N ARG A 30 6.75 -4.09 -7.52
CA ARG A 30 6.06 -3.37 -6.45
C ARG A 30 6.28 -4.01 -5.08
N LEU A 31 6.28 -5.33 -4.99
CA LEU A 31 6.64 -6.02 -3.74
C LEU A 31 8.08 -5.72 -3.31
N HIS A 32 9.02 -5.67 -4.26
CA HIS A 32 10.41 -5.32 -3.97
C HIS A 32 10.56 -3.85 -3.53
N ILE A 33 9.83 -2.92 -4.14
CA ILE A 33 9.77 -1.51 -3.70
C ILE A 33 9.28 -1.43 -2.25
N LEU A 34 8.18 -2.12 -1.91
CA LEU A 34 7.65 -2.12 -0.56
C LEU A 34 8.66 -2.72 0.44
N TYR A 35 9.34 -3.80 0.08
CA TYR A 35 10.41 -4.38 0.90
C TYR A 35 11.51 -3.35 1.20
N GLU A 36 12.05 -2.67 0.18
CA GLU A 36 13.12 -1.68 0.39
C GLU A 36 12.65 -0.50 1.27
N LEU A 37 11.42 -0.02 1.07
CA LEU A 37 10.86 1.05 1.90
C LEU A 37 10.58 0.59 3.34
N CYS A 38 10.19 -0.67 3.56
CA CYS A 38 10.08 -1.24 4.91
C CYS A 38 11.43 -1.28 5.64
N GLN A 39 12.50 -1.67 4.93
CA GLN A 39 13.83 -1.84 5.52
C GLN A 39 14.54 -0.51 5.78
N ARG A 40 14.34 0.49 4.90
CA ARG A 40 15.08 1.76 4.92
C ARG A 40 14.27 2.93 5.47
N GLY A 41 12.95 2.80 5.52
CA GLY A 41 12.05 3.91 5.81
C GLY A 41 11.96 4.90 4.66
N GLU A 42 11.96 6.19 4.99
CA GLU A 42 11.87 7.26 4.00
C GLU A 42 13.08 7.21 3.03
N THR A 43 12.81 7.03 1.75
CA THR A 43 13.84 6.82 0.72
C THR A 43 13.62 7.73 -0.48
N CYS A 44 14.68 8.35 -1.00
CA CYS A 44 14.62 9.19 -2.19
C CYS A 44 14.37 8.34 -3.46
N VAL A 45 13.67 8.92 -4.44
CA VAL A 45 13.49 8.29 -5.76
C VAL A 45 14.80 7.91 -6.45
N CYS A 46 15.87 8.69 -6.26
CA CYS A 46 17.18 8.40 -6.85
C CYS A 46 17.80 7.14 -6.25
N ASP A 47 17.72 7.00 -4.93
CA ASP A 47 18.24 5.84 -4.23
C ASP A 47 17.47 4.58 -4.65
N LEU A 48 16.13 4.65 -4.72
CA LEU A 48 15.29 3.56 -5.20
C LEU A 48 15.63 3.14 -6.64
N THR A 49 15.93 4.11 -7.50
CA THR A 49 16.35 3.85 -8.89
C THR A 49 17.66 3.05 -8.92
N GLY A 50 18.64 3.45 -8.09
CA GLY A 50 19.92 2.76 -7.96
C GLY A 50 19.80 1.37 -7.35
N ILE A 51 19.02 1.21 -6.28
CA ILE A 51 18.81 -0.06 -5.58
C ILE A 51 18.15 -1.10 -6.49
N LEU A 52 17.10 -0.69 -7.22
CA LEU A 52 16.27 -1.62 -7.99
C LEU A 52 16.80 -1.86 -9.41
N GLY A 53 17.80 -1.09 -9.85
CA GLY A 53 18.33 -1.14 -11.21
C GLY A 53 17.27 -0.88 -12.28
N LEU A 54 16.25 -0.07 -11.95
CA LEU A 54 15.14 0.24 -12.84
C LEU A 54 15.33 1.63 -13.45
N PRO A 55 14.99 1.84 -14.74
CA PRO A 55 14.85 3.19 -15.28
C PRO A 55 13.81 3.99 -14.48
N GLN A 56 14.09 5.28 -14.26
CA GLN A 56 13.22 6.17 -13.48
C GLN A 56 11.78 6.21 -14.01
N SER A 57 11.56 6.15 -15.33
CA SER A 57 10.21 6.12 -15.93
C SER A 57 9.40 4.89 -15.50
N LYS A 58 10.04 3.71 -15.45
CA LYS A 58 9.40 2.48 -14.96
C LYS A 58 9.16 2.53 -13.46
N LEU A 59 10.12 3.04 -12.69
CA LEU A 59 9.97 3.19 -11.25
C LEU A 59 8.80 4.13 -10.91
N SER A 60 8.70 5.29 -11.58
CA SER A 60 7.60 6.24 -11.39
C SER A 60 6.23 5.63 -11.65
N TYR A 61 6.10 4.74 -12.64
CA TYR A 61 4.86 4.01 -12.90
C TYR A 61 4.47 3.12 -11.71
N HIS A 62 5.41 2.32 -11.19
CA HIS A 62 5.15 1.46 -10.03
C HIS A 62 4.82 2.28 -8.77
N LEU A 63 5.56 3.36 -8.51
CA LEU A 63 5.32 4.26 -7.38
C LEU A 63 3.94 4.91 -7.46
N LYS A 64 3.51 5.33 -8.66
CA LYS A 64 2.15 5.86 -8.84
C LYS A 64 1.07 4.85 -8.46
N LEU A 65 1.18 3.61 -8.91
CA LEU A 65 0.18 2.57 -8.57
C LEU A 65 0.14 2.25 -7.07
N LEU A 66 1.29 2.30 -6.40
CA LEU A 66 1.38 2.11 -4.95
C LEU A 66 0.79 3.32 -4.19
N LEU A 67 1.00 4.55 -4.68
CA LEU A 67 0.40 5.77 -4.14
C LEU A 67 -1.12 5.76 -4.31
N ASP A 68 -1.62 5.42 -5.51
CA ASP A 68 -3.05 5.36 -5.83
C ASP A 68 -3.77 4.31 -4.96
N ALA A 69 -3.06 3.27 -4.52
CA ALA A 69 -3.54 2.24 -3.61
C ALA A 69 -3.35 2.59 -2.10
N ASN A 70 -2.84 3.78 -1.79
CA ASN A 70 -2.50 4.25 -0.43
C ASN A 70 -1.50 3.36 0.33
N LEU A 71 -0.70 2.53 -0.35
CA LEU A 71 0.27 1.64 0.29
C LEU A 71 1.57 2.35 0.67
N ILE A 72 1.87 3.46 0.00
CA ILE A 72 3.02 4.32 0.28
C ILE A 72 2.58 5.78 0.36
N THR A 73 3.40 6.60 0.98
CA THR A 73 3.26 8.06 1.00
C THR A 73 4.41 8.71 0.23
N LYS A 74 4.21 9.96 -0.20
CA LYS A 74 5.23 10.77 -0.87
C LYS A 74 5.35 12.12 -0.17
N GLU A 75 6.58 12.53 0.10
CA GLU A 75 6.92 13.89 0.53
C GLU A 75 7.91 14.50 -0.47
N THR A 76 7.72 15.77 -0.83
CA THR A 76 8.65 16.50 -1.69
C THR A 76 9.52 17.42 -0.84
N LYS A 77 10.84 17.21 -0.88
CA LYS A 77 11.83 18.04 -0.17
C LYS A 77 12.74 18.69 -1.21
N GLY A 78 12.48 19.98 -1.49
CA GLY A 78 13.13 20.70 -2.59
C GLY A 78 12.74 20.11 -3.95
N THR A 79 13.74 19.71 -4.74
CA THR A 79 13.53 19.08 -6.06
C THR A 79 13.31 17.58 -5.99
N TRP A 80 13.52 16.96 -4.83
CA TRP A 80 13.52 15.50 -4.67
C TRP A 80 12.23 14.99 -4.04
N SER A 81 11.75 13.86 -4.54
CA SER A 81 10.62 13.13 -3.95
C SER A 81 11.12 11.96 -3.11
N TYR A 82 10.60 11.88 -1.89
CA TYR A 82 10.87 10.85 -0.92
C TYR A 82 9.61 10.01 -0.71
N TYR A 83 9.79 8.71 -0.58
CA TYR A 83 8.71 7.74 -0.42
C TYR A 83 8.88 6.97 0.88
N ASN A 84 7.76 6.61 1.52
CA ASN A 84 7.76 5.82 2.72
C ASN A 84 6.55 4.87 2.74
N ILE A 85 6.60 3.81 3.54
CA ILE A 85 5.48 2.89 3.74
C ILE A 85 4.35 3.60 4.49
N ASN A 86 3.13 3.44 4.00
CA ASN A 86 1.94 3.76 4.78
C ASN A 86 1.64 2.60 5.74
N LYS A 87 2.34 2.58 6.88
CA LYS A 87 2.29 1.45 7.84
C LYS A 87 0.87 1.09 8.24
N LYS A 88 0.04 2.11 8.53
CA LYS A 88 -1.37 1.91 8.91
C LYS A 88 -2.13 1.10 7.86
N GLU A 89 -1.99 1.44 6.58
CA GLU A 89 -2.72 0.76 5.49
C GLU A 89 -2.17 -0.63 5.19
N VAL A 90 -0.86 -0.81 5.31
CA VAL A 90 -0.18 -2.10 5.10
C VAL A 90 -0.51 -3.07 6.25
N ASP A 91 -0.44 -2.61 7.50
CA ASP A 91 -0.78 -3.43 8.68
C ASP A 91 -2.27 -3.83 8.66
N ALA A 92 -3.14 -2.94 8.18
CA ALA A 92 -4.56 -3.24 8.02
C ALA A 92 -4.84 -4.36 7.01
N LEU A 93 -3.99 -4.57 6.00
CA LEU A 93 -4.11 -5.69 5.06
C LEU A 93 -3.81 -7.04 5.69
N LEU A 94 -3.10 -7.10 6.81
CA LEU A 94 -2.84 -8.35 7.53
C LEU A 94 -3.63 -8.42 8.85
N SER A 95 -4.60 -7.52 9.03
CA SER A 95 -5.35 -7.37 10.27
C SER A 95 -6.51 -8.35 10.39
N GLU A 96 -7.02 -8.50 11.62
CA GLU A 96 -8.24 -9.28 11.92
C GLU A 96 -9.45 -8.81 11.11
N GLN A 97 -9.53 -7.53 10.72
CA GLN A 97 -10.62 -7.01 9.89
C GLN A 97 -10.66 -7.68 8.52
N LEU A 98 -9.49 -7.89 7.89
CA LEU A 98 -9.41 -8.62 6.63
C LEU A 98 -9.73 -10.11 6.83
N CYS A 99 -9.33 -10.68 7.97
CA CYS A 99 -9.67 -12.05 8.33
C CYS A 99 -11.19 -12.24 8.36
N CYS A 100 -11.96 -11.35 8.98
CA CYS A 100 -13.42 -11.44 9.03
C CYS A 100 -14.09 -11.29 7.65
N ILE A 101 -13.46 -10.61 6.69
CA ILE A 101 -13.97 -10.50 5.31
C ILE A 101 -13.86 -11.85 4.57
N PHE A 102 -12.76 -12.57 4.73
CA PHE A 102 -12.48 -13.80 3.96
C PHE A 102 -12.67 -15.10 4.74
N ARG A 103 -12.78 -15.03 6.07
CA ARG A 103 -12.99 -16.16 6.96
C ARG A 103 -14.19 -15.86 7.85
N PRO A 104 -15.32 -16.58 7.70
CA PRO A 104 -16.41 -16.45 8.64
C PRO A 104 -15.91 -16.85 10.03
N MET A 105 -16.12 -15.97 11.01
CA MET A 105 -15.86 -16.26 12.42
C MET A 105 -16.96 -17.22 12.87
N SER A 106 -16.59 -18.46 13.16
CA SER A 106 -17.48 -19.53 13.63
C SER A 106 -17.95 -19.30 15.07
#